data_AF-A0A4C1VY63-F1
#
_entry.id   AF-A0A4C1VY63-F1
#
_cell.length_a   1.000
_cell.length_b   1.000
_cell.length_c   1.000
_cell.angle_alpha   90.00
_cell.angle_beta   90.00
_cell.angle_gamma   90.00
#
_symmetry.space_group_name_H-M   'P 1'
#
loop_
_entity.id
_entity.type
_entity.pdbx_description
1 polymer ?
#
loop_
_entity_poly.entity_id
_entity_poly.type
_entity_poly.pdbx_seq_one_letter_code
_entity_poly.pdbx_strand_id
1 'polypeptide(L)'
;MGFSGPGTFQEAERRATVIAIPKVGKDTRLASSQRPITLLFHIAKLFVRIMLRRLYRHLTPRQEQFGFRSGHSTTFQLARVLHYMAAEHNGGRRTVGIFLKIEKAFDRV
;
A
#
# COMPACT_ATOMS: atom_id res chain seq x y z
N MET A 1 -0.95 20.48 -38.83
CA MET A 1 -1.97 20.41 -37.76
C MET A 1 -2.60 19.04 -37.80
N GLY A 2 -2.27 18.17 -36.84
CA GLY A 2 -2.85 16.83 -36.74
C GLY A 2 -3.14 16.55 -35.28
N PHE A 3 -4.40 16.72 -34.87
CA PHE A 3 -4.89 16.30 -33.57
C PHE A 3 -5.16 14.80 -33.62
N SER A 4 -4.51 14.03 -32.74
CA SER A 4 -4.93 12.67 -32.38
C SER A 4 -5.23 12.61 -30.88
N GLY A 5 -6.46 12.22 -30.52
CA GLY A 5 -6.78 11.76 -29.16
C GLY A 5 -6.54 10.25 -29.03
N PRO A 6 -6.87 9.61 -27.89
CA PRO A 6 -6.69 10.02 -26.50
C PRO A 6 -5.41 9.38 -25.91
N GLY A 7 -4.47 10.20 -25.41
CA GLY A 7 -3.54 9.84 -24.31
C GLY A 7 -2.82 8.50 -24.31
N THR A 8 -2.40 7.94 -25.45
CA THR A 8 -1.58 6.71 -25.46
C THR A 8 -0.12 7.03 -25.14
N PHE A 9 0.37 6.59 -23.98
CA PHE A 9 1.80 6.59 -23.62
C PHE A 9 2.61 5.83 -24.67
N GLN A 10 3.71 6.42 -25.16
CA GLN A 10 4.60 5.85 -26.17
C GLN A 10 5.29 4.56 -25.65
N GLU A 11 5.73 3.65 -26.52
CA GLU A 11 6.34 2.37 -26.08
C GLU A 11 7.59 2.54 -25.19
N ALA A 12 8.41 3.57 -25.43
CA ALA A 12 9.54 3.91 -24.58
C ALA A 12 9.11 4.31 -23.17
N GLU A 13 7.92 4.91 -23.05
CA GLU A 13 7.25 5.30 -21.82
C GLU A 13 6.43 4.16 -21.19
N ARG A 14 6.62 2.91 -21.65
CA ARG A 14 6.03 1.72 -21.00
C ARG A 14 7.08 0.81 -20.36
N ARG A 15 8.37 1.07 -20.59
CA ARG A 15 9.45 0.28 -20.02
C ARG A 15 9.63 0.63 -18.53
N ALA A 16 9.41 -0.34 -17.67
CA ALA A 16 9.68 -0.26 -16.25
C ALA A 16 10.78 -1.27 -15.88
N THR A 17 11.69 -0.87 -15.00
CA THR A 17 12.78 -1.73 -14.54
C THR A 17 12.35 -2.42 -13.26
N VAL A 18 12.38 -3.76 -13.24
CA VAL A 18 12.10 -4.53 -12.03
C VAL A 18 13.42 -4.81 -11.32
N ILE A 19 13.52 -4.38 -10.07
CA ILE A 19 14.66 -4.68 -9.19
C ILE A 19 14.18 -5.56 -8.02
N ALA A 20 14.95 -6.57 -7.65
CA ALA A 20 14.64 -7.44 -6.52
C ALA A 20 15.39 -6.97 -5.26
N ILE A 21 14.65 -6.70 -4.17
CA ILE A 21 15.22 -6.34 -2.87
C ILE A 21 15.02 -7.48 -1.87
N PRO A 22 16.06 -7.98 -1.20
CA PRO A 22 15.92 -9.08 -0.24
C PRO A 22 15.13 -8.66 1.00
N LYS A 23 14.30 -9.57 1.51
CA LYS A 23 13.62 -9.44 2.81
C LYS A 23 14.65 -9.59 3.92
N VAL A 24 14.68 -8.61 4.83
CA VAL A 24 15.49 -8.66 6.05
C VAL A 24 15.19 -9.94 6.83
N GLY A 25 16.23 -10.65 7.28
CA GLY A 25 16.13 -11.85 8.09
C GLY A 25 15.65 -13.11 7.36
N LYS A 26 15.70 -13.14 6.01
CA LYS A 26 15.38 -14.33 5.20
C LYS A 26 16.55 -14.73 4.31
N ASP A 27 16.61 -16.03 3.97
CA ASP A 27 17.61 -16.56 3.05
C ASP A 27 17.48 -15.91 1.66
N THR A 28 18.52 -15.22 1.22
CA THR A 28 18.58 -14.48 -0.04
C THR A 28 18.56 -15.38 -1.28
N ARG A 29 18.85 -16.68 -1.13
CA ARG A 29 18.86 -17.66 -2.23
C ARG A 29 17.46 -18.07 -2.67
N LEU A 30 16.45 -17.87 -1.83
CA LEU A 30 15.06 -18.19 -2.15
C LEU A 30 14.37 -17.03 -2.86
N ALA A 31 13.71 -17.31 -4.00
CA ALA A 31 12.92 -16.32 -4.74
C ALA A 31 11.79 -15.73 -3.89
N SER A 32 11.19 -16.51 -2.98
CA SER A 32 10.16 -16.06 -2.04
C SER A 32 10.67 -15.03 -1.01
N SER A 33 11.98 -14.97 -0.81
CA SER A 33 12.64 -14.00 0.07
C SER A 33 12.91 -12.66 -0.60
N GLN A 34 12.72 -12.53 -1.91
CA GLN A 34 12.89 -11.29 -2.64
C GLN A 34 11.59 -10.46 -2.66
N ARG A 35 11.71 -9.14 -2.77
CA ARG A 35 10.62 -8.18 -3.02
C ARG A 35 10.89 -7.52 -4.37
N PRO A 36 10.17 -7.89 -5.45
CA PRO A 36 10.28 -7.15 -6.69
C PRO A 36 9.71 -5.73 -6.50
N ILE A 37 10.44 -4.73 -6.99
CA ILE A 37 10.00 -3.34 -7.07
C ILE A 37 10.06 -2.91 -8.53
N THR A 38 8.92 -2.47 -9.05
CA THR A 38 8.81 -1.90 -10.39
C THR A 38 9.16 -0.42 -10.34
N LEU A 39 10.27 -0.04 -10.97
CA LEU A 39 10.69 1.34 -11.13
C LEU A 39 10.10 1.91 -12.42
N LEU A 40 9.13 2.80 -12.26
CA LEU A 40 8.58 3.59 -13.36
C LEU A 40 9.54 4.75 -13.69
N PHE A 41 9.68 5.07 -14.97
CA PHE A 41 10.32 6.30 -15.44
C PHE A 41 9.58 7.54 -14.92
N HIS A 42 10.27 8.68 -14.92
CA HIS A 42 9.86 9.87 -14.18
C HIS A 42 8.48 10.41 -14.59
N ILE A 43 8.15 10.40 -15.88
CA ILE A 43 6.86 10.92 -16.37
C ILE A 43 5.69 10.02 -15.95
N ALA A 44 5.79 8.69 -16.05
CA ALA A 44 4.74 7.82 -15.50
C ALA A 44 4.59 7.94 -13.99
N LYS A 45 5.70 8.11 -13.25
CA LYS A 45 5.64 8.36 -11.81
C LYS A 45 4.88 9.65 -11.49
N LEU A 46 5.10 10.71 -12.27
CA LEU A 46 4.36 11.96 -12.15
C LEU A 46 2.87 11.75 -12.45
N PHE A 47 2.55 11.03 -13.52
CA PHE A 47 1.17 10.71 -13.89
C PHE A 47 0.44 9.97 -12.77
N VAL A 48 1.03 8.90 -12.21
CA VAL A 48 0.46 8.16 -11.08
C VAL A 48 0.24 9.07 -9.87
N ARG A 49 1.19 9.99 -9.56
CA ARG A 49 1.00 10.97 -8.46
C ARG A 49 -0.14 11.94 -8.71
N ILE A 50 -0.40 12.35 -9.95
CA ILE A 50 -1.52 13.22 -10.30
C ILE A 50 -2.84 12.45 -10.19
N MET A 51 -2.90 11.24 -10.76
CA MET A 51 -4.05 10.34 -10.67
C MET A 51 -4.42 10.02 -9.23
N LEU A 52 -3.44 9.63 -8.42
CA LEU A 52 -3.64 9.29 -7.01
C LEU A 52 -4.22 10.48 -6.22
N ARG A 53 -3.70 11.69 -6.44
CA ARG A 53 -4.25 12.91 -5.81
C ARG A 53 -5.70 13.17 -6.20
N ARG A 54 -6.06 12.93 -7.47
CA ARG A 54 -7.44 13.08 -7.93
C ARG A 54 -8.34 12.01 -7.31
N LEU A 55 -7.88 10.76 -7.30
CA LEU A 55 -8.61 9.63 -6.73
C LEU A 55 -8.89 9.81 -5.24
N TYR A 56 -7.91 10.29 -4.47
CA TYR A 56 -8.09 10.55 -3.04
C TYR A 56 -9.23 11.52 -2.71
N ARG A 57 -9.60 12.43 -3.62
CA ARG A 57 -10.76 13.32 -3.42
C ARG A 57 -12.10 12.60 -3.46
N HIS A 58 -12.14 11.40 -4.05
CA HIS A 58 -13.35 10.60 -4.22
C HIS A 58 -13.35 9.34 -3.35
N LEU A 59 -12.23 9.00 -2.71
CA LEU A 59 -12.13 7.88 -1.79
C LEU A 59 -12.61 8.30 -0.39
N THR A 60 -13.52 7.52 0.18
CA THR A 60 -13.93 7.63 1.58
C THR A 60 -13.41 6.42 2.34
N PRO A 61 -12.19 6.47 2.91
CA PRO A 61 -11.62 5.34 3.64
C PRO A 61 -12.44 5.04 4.90
N ARG A 62 -12.49 3.77 5.31
CA ARG A 62 -13.09 3.38 6.59
C ARG A 62 -12.34 4.02 7.75
N GLN A 63 -13.02 4.28 8.86
CA GLN A 63 -12.40 4.89 10.03
C GLN A 63 -11.33 3.99 10.66
N GLU A 64 -11.43 2.68 10.47
CA GLU A 64 -10.48 1.65 10.90
C GLU A 64 -9.24 1.57 10.00
N GLN A 65 -9.25 2.21 8.83
CA GLN A 65 -8.12 2.17 7.91
C GLN A 65 -7.11 3.27 8.27
N PHE A 66 -5.99 2.84 8.86
CA PHE A 66 -4.86 3.72 9.20
C PHE A 66 -3.70 3.58 8.20
N GLY A 67 -3.65 2.49 7.45
CA GLY A 67 -2.66 2.28 6.39
C GLY A 67 -2.92 3.20 5.19
N PHE A 68 -1.85 3.82 4.68
CA PHE A 68 -1.88 4.69 3.50
C PHE A 68 -2.86 5.88 3.61
N ARG A 69 -3.18 6.32 4.82
CA ARG A 69 -4.10 7.43 5.08
C ARG A 69 -3.35 8.62 5.69
N SER A 70 -3.59 9.81 5.14
CA SER A 70 -3.02 11.06 5.68
C SER A 70 -3.48 11.31 7.13
N GLY A 71 -2.59 11.83 7.97
CA GLY A 71 -2.88 12.12 9.38
C GLY A 71 -3.07 10.90 10.28
N HIS A 72 -2.84 9.69 9.77
CA HIS A 72 -2.95 8.45 10.54
C HIS A 72 -1.58 7.77 10.62
N SER A 73 -1.30 7.12 11.75
CA SER A 73 -0.06 6.38 11.99
C SER A 73 -0.35 4.99 12.54
N THR A 74 0.64 4.10 12.43
CA THR A 74 0.57 2.78 13.07
C THR A 74 0.51 2.88 14.59
N THR A 75 1.08 3.92 15.19
CA THR A 75 1.01 4.18 16.63
C THR A 75 -0.39 4.54 17.08
N PHE A 76 -1.12 5.38 16.32
CA PHE A 76 -2.51 5.69 16.64
C PHE A 76 -3.43 4.47 16.50
N GLN A 77 -3.21 3.62 15.49
CA GLN A 77 -3.97 2.37 15.36
C GLN A 77 -3.72 1.44 16.54
N LEU A 78 -2.45 1.31 16.97
CA LEU A 78 -2.10 0.50 18.13
C LEU A 78 -2.75 1.06 19.41
N ALA A 79 -2.67 2.37 19.64
CA ALA A 79 -3.29 3.02 20.79
C ALA A 79 -4.81 2.78 20.82
N ARG A 80 -5.49 2.87 19.67
CA ARG A 80 -6.92 2.56 19.56
C ARG A 80 -7.24 1.12 19.97
N VAL A 81 -6.47 0.15 19.47
CA VAL A 81 -6.67 -1.27 19.80
C VAL A 81 -6.41 -1.53 21.28
N LEU A 82 -5.35 -0.96 21.85
CA LEU A 82 -5.03 -1.09 23.28
C LEU A 82 -6.11 -0.47 24.16
N HIS A 83 -6.61 0.72 23.79
CA HIS A 83 -7.69 1.37 24.51
C HIS A 83 -8.97 0.52 24.49
N TYR A 84 -9.32 -0.05 23.34
CA TYR A 84 -10.46 -0.98 23.23
C TYR A 84 -10.27 -2.20 24.13
N MET A 85 -9.11 -2.85 24.09
CA MET A 85 -8.81 -4.01 24.93
C MET A 85 -8.89 -3.67 26.42
N ALA A 86 -8.37 -2.51 26.84
CA ALA A 86 -8.42 -2.05 28.22
C ALA A 86 -9.86 -1.77 28.69
N ALA A 87 -10.67 -1.11 27.86
CA ALA A 87 -12.07 -0.83 28.17
C ALA A 87 -12.89 -2.12 28.36
N GLU A 88 -12.72 -3.10 27.46
CA GLU A 88 -13.38 -4.40 27.55
C GLU A 88 -12.92 -5.20 28.77
N HIS A 89 -11.61 -5.15 29.06
CA HIS A 89 -11.04 -5.81 30.23
C HIS A 89 -11.59 -5.23 31.55
N ASN A 90 -11.65 -3.89 31.66
CA ASN A 90 -12.23 -3.22 32.82
C ASN A 90 -13.73 -3.51 32.98
N GLY A 91 -14.43 -3.82 31.88
CA GLY A 91 -15.81 -4.30 31.88
C GLY A 91 -15.95 -5.79 32.23
N GLY A 92 -14.89 -6.48 32.64
CA GLY A 92 -14.88 -7.90 32.99
C GLY A 92 -14.95 -8.85 31.78
N ARG A 93 -14.86 -8.32 30.55
CA ARG A 93 -14.94 -9.12 29.32
C ARG A 93 -13.54 -9.55 28.86
N ARG A 94 -13.47 -10.68 28.17
CA ARG A 94 -12.24 -11.18 27.55
C ARG A 94 -12.23 -10.81 26.08
N THR A 95 -11.12 -10.23 25.61
CA THR A 95 -10.96 -9.86 24.20
C THR A 95 -10.08 -10.87 23.49
N VAL A 96 -10.49 -11.32 22.30
CA VAL A 96 -9.69 -12.18 21.41
C VAL A 96 -9.31 -11.38 20.16
N GLY A 97 -8.03 -11.37 19.82
CA GLY A 97 -7.52 -10.71 18.61
C GLY A 97 -7.29 -11.70 17.48
N ILE A 98 -7.76 -11.37 16.28
CA ILE A 98 -7.49 -12.14 15.04
C ILE A 98 -6.62 -11.26 14.12
N PHE A 99 -5.41 -11.71 13.82
CA PHE A 99 -4.46 -11.00 12.98
C PHE A 99 -4.38 -11.65 11.60
N LEU A 100 -4.84 -10.93 10.57
CA LEU A 100 -4.86 -11.41 9.20
C LEU A 100 -3.74 -10.76 8.39
N LYS A 101 -3.08 -11.54 7.53
CA LYS A 101 -2.06 -11.06 6.62
C LYS A 101 -2.25 -11.65 5.23
N ILE A 102 -2.34 -10.79 4.23
CA ILE A 102 -2.43 -11.19 2.83
C ILE A 102 -1.02 -11.44 2.30
N GLU A 103 -0.77 -12.64 1.78
CA GLU A 103 0.51 -12.98 1.15
C GLU A 103 0.60 -12.32 -0.24
N LYS A 104 1.73 -11.66 -0.54
CA LYS A 104 1.99 -11.00 -1.82
C LYS A 104 0.85 -10.07 -2.26
N ALA A 105 0.36 -9.24 -1.33
CA ALA A 105 -0.83 -8.41 -1.52
C ALA A 105 -0.80 -7.50 -2.76
N PHE A 106 0.39 -7.05 -3.21
CA PHE A 106 0.53 -6.20 -4.40
C PHE A 106 0.69 -6.99 -5.71
N ASP A 107 1.08 -8.27 -5.64
CA ASP A 107 1.24 -9.14 -6.81
C ASP A 107 -0.05 -9.91 -7.13
N ARG A 108 -1.05 -9.87 -6.23
CA ARG A 108 -2.31 -10.62 -6.32
C ARG A 108 -3.54 -9.72 -6.54
N VAL A 109 -3.34 -8.50 -7.04
CA VAL A 109 -4.42 -7.53 -7.38
C VAL A 109 -4.83 -7.70 -8.84
#